data_AF-A0A972GJS9-F1
#
_entry.id   AF-A0A972GJS9-F1
#
_cell.length_a   1.000
_cell.length_b   1.000
_cell.length_c   1.000
_cell.angle_alpha   90.00
_cell.angle_beta   90.00
_cell.angle_gamma   90.00
#
_symmetry.space_group_name_H-M   'P 1'
#
loop_
_entity.id
_entity.type
_entity.pdbx_description
1 polymer ?
#
loop_
_entity_poly.entity_id
_entity_poly.type
_entity_poly.pdbx_seq_one_letter_code
_entity_poly.pdbx_strand_id
1 'polypeptide(L)'
;MANTMKDVTVVIDIQKPVGRLGFGKVLILGEKAGGFAYKEYLDLTSVKTDFPENTEEYKAASAIFAQGDQAPASIAITCRNSTIGESAETLVERLQHVMNKDWYFLISTSTVKTDVLALADEIELDGTHQYFTRSSNQTDLAAIKAKKYTRTSVLYHATLTLSGLFLYIRRTKED
;
A
#
# COMPACT_ATOMS: atom_id res chain seq x y z
N MET A 1 -56.05 6.02 17.47
CA MET A 1 -55.14 6.75 16.56
C MET A 1 -54.16 5.74 15.99
N ALA A 2 -54.22 5.45 14.69
CA ALA A 2 -53.38 4.44 14.06
C ALA A 2 -52.02 5.05 13.69
N ASN A 3 -50.94 4.51 14.24
CA ASN A 3 -49.58 4.96 13.98
C ASN A 3 -49.09 4.29 12.69
N THR A 4 -49.06 5.03 11.58
CA THR A 4 -48.62 4.55 10.28
C THR A 4 -47.09 4.51 10.26
N MET A 5 -46.48 3.34 10.42
CA MET A 5 -45.04 3.19 10.20
C MET A 5 -44.76 3.46 8.72
N LYS A 6 -43.92 4.46 8.43
CA LYS A 6 -43.44 4.73 7.09
C LYS A 6 -42.36 3.70 6.75
N ASP A 7 -42.65 2.84 5.79
CA ASP A 7 -41.67 1.92 5.22
C ASP A 7 -40.60 2.74 4.47
N VAL A 8 -39.33 2.54 4.81
CA VAL A 8 -38.20 3.20 4.15
C VAL A 8 -37.64 2.23 3.13
N THR A 9 -38.05 2.40 1.88
CA THR A 9 -37.46 1.63 0.78
C THR A 9 -36.13 2.27 0.40
N VAL A 10 -35.03 1.68 0.88
CA VAL A 10 -33.69 2.03 0.41
C VAL A 10 -33.47 1.36 -0.93
N VAL A 11 -33.64 2.11 -2.02
CA VAL A 11 -33.23 1.67 -3.36
C VAL A 11 -31.76 2.06 -3.53
N ILE A 12 -30.86 1.10 -3.32
CA ILE A 12 -29.45 1.30 -3.70
C ILE A 12 -29.36 1.05 -5.21
N ASP A 13 -29.53 2.12 -5.97
CA ASP A 13 -29.29 2.10 -7.40
C ASP A 13 -27.78 2.19 -7.66
N ILE A 14 -27.15 1.05 -7.95
CA ILE A 14 -25.73 0.98 -8.33
C ILE A 14 -25.60 1.34 -9.83
N GLN A 15 -26.17 2.47 -10.25
CA GLN A 15 -25.91 3.02 -11.59
C GLN A 15 -24.51 3.63 -11.62
N LYS A 16 -23.51 2.78 -11.85
CA LYS A 16 -22.30 3.18 -12.56
C LYS A 16 -21.54 1.97 -13.09
N PRO A 17 -21.59 1.68 -14.40
CA PRO A 17 -20.50 0.95 -15.02
C PRO A 17 -19.30 1.91 -15.05
N VAL A 18 -18.46 1.89 -14.01
CA VAL A 18 -17.22 2.67 -14.02
C VAL A 18 -16.21 1.98 -14.92
N GLY A 19 -16.20 2.40 -16.17
CA GLY A 19 -15.10 2.16 -17.08
C GLY A 19 -13.80 2.78 -16.55
N ARG A 20 -13.04 1.97 -15.83
CA ARG A 20 -11.62 1.68 -16.10
C ARG A 20 -11.27 0.42 -15.32
N LEU A 21 -10.88 -0.65 -16.01
CA LEU A 21 -10.08 -1.71 -15.41
C LEU A 21 -8.81 -1.04 -14.87
N GLY A 22 -8.78 -0.83 -13.56
CA GLY A 22 -7.61 -0.35 -12.84
C GLY A 22 -7.58 -1.10 -11.52
N PHE A 23 -6.42 -1.68 -11.20
CA PHE A 23 -6.16 -2.15 -9.85
C PHE A 23 -6.44 -0.96 -8.91
N GLY A 24 -7.26 -1.17 -7.87
CA GLY A 24 -7.70 -0.10 -6.95
C GLY A 24 -6.56 0.78 -6.43
N LYS A 25 -6.90 1.91 -5.81
CA LYS A 25 -5.89 2.92 -5.41
C LYS A 25 -4.85 2.32 -4.46
N VAL A 26 -3.58 2.60 -4.76
CA VAL A 26 -2.44 2.15 -3.97
C VAL A 26 -2.10 3.20 -2.92
N LEU A 27 -2.02 2.78 -1.67
CA LEU A 27 -1.50 3.55 -0.55
C LEU A 27 -0.03 3.16 -0.31
N ILE A 28 0.86 4.16 -0.36
CA ILE A 28 2.25 4.05 0.06
C ILE A 28 2.34 4.55 1.51
N LEU A 29 2.72 3.65 2.42
CA LEU A 29 2.96 3.95 3.82
C LEU A 29 4.47 4.04 4.06
N GLY A 30 4.93 5.25 4.36
CA GLY A 30 6.34 5.55 4.55
C GLY A 30 6.68 6.15 5.91
N GLU A 31 7.85 6.78 5.96
CA GLU A 31 8.41 7.38 7.16
C GLU A 31 9.08 8.70 6.82
N LYS A 32 8.71 9.77 7.54
CA LYS A 32 9.24 11.11 7.31
C LYS A 32 9.36 11.88 8.62
N ALA A 33 10.42 12.68 8.77
CA ALA A 33 10.56 13.58 9.92
C ALA A 33 9.39 14.58 9.94
N GLY A 34 8.72 14.71 11.08
CA GLY A 34 7.48 15.49 11.23
C GLY A 34 6.22 14.79 10.70
N GLY A 35 6.35 13.57 10.17
CA GLY A 35 5.25 12.82 9.55
C GLY A 35 4.77 13.42 8.23
N PHE A 36 3.78 12.76 7.62
CA PHE A 36 3.12 13.28 6.43
C PHE A 36 1.66 12.83 6.41
N ALA A 37 0.73 13.77 6.31
CA ALA A 37 -0.70 13.47 6.25
C ALA A 37 -1.05 12.75 4.94
N TYR A 38 -2.15 11.97 4.96
CA TYR A 38 -2.67 11.32 3.76
C TYR A 38 -2.91 12.36 2.65
N LYS A 39 -2.24 12.18 1.52
CA LYS A 39 -2.42 13.00 0.32
C LYS A 39 -2.45 12.12 -0.92
N GLU A 40 -3.32 12.46 -1.85
CA GLU A 40 -3.45 11.78 -3.14
C GLU A 40 -2.67 12.52 -4.23
N TYR A 41 -2.09 11.75 -5.14
CA TYR A 41 -1.29 12.22 -6.24
C TYR A 41 -1.76 11.59 -7.55
N LEU A 42 -1.80 12.41 -8.59
CA LEU A 42 -2.18 12.01 -9.96
C LEU A 42 -0.96 11.80 -10.85
N ASP A 43 0.20 12.30 -10.44
CA ASP A 43 1.43 12.29 -11.24
C ASP A 43 2.68 12.34 -10.36
N LEU A 44 3.83 12.02 -10.94
CA LEU A 44 5.12 12.07 -10.24
C LEU A 44 5.63 13.48 -9.95
N THR A 45 5.19 14.49 -10.71
CA THR A 45 5.65 15.87 -10.54
C THR A 45 5.18 16.43 -9.20
N SER A 46 3.93 16.15 -8.85
CA SER A 46 3.32 16.50 -7.55
C SER A 46 3.87 15.66 -6.41
N VAL A 47 4.25 14.39 -6.63
CA VAL A 47 4.97 13.61 -5.61
C VAL A 47 6.34 14.25 -5.33
N LYS A 48 7.05 14.67 -6.39
CA LYS A 48 8.39 15.28 -6.28
C LYS A 48 8.42 16.54 -5.41
N THR A 49 7.32 17.30 -5.34
CA THR A 49 7.27 18.52 -4.52
C THR A 49 7.30 18.20 -3.03
N ASP A 50 6.73 17.07 -2.60
CA ASP A 50 6.67 16.66 -1.20
C ASP A 50 7.74 15.61 -0.82
N PHE A 51 8.17 14.81 -1.80
CA PHE A 51 9.10 13.71 -1.66
C PHE A 51 10.21 13.80 -2.73
N PRO A 52 11.43 14.20 -2.36
CA PRO A 52 12.55 14.23 -3.29
C PRO A 52 12.83 12.86 -3.92
N GLU A 53 13.48 12.84 -5.09
CA GLU A 53 13.66 11.61 -5.89
C GLU A 53 14.47 10.49 -5.18
N ASN A 54 15.23 10.87 -4.17
CA ASN A 54 16.05 9.94 -3.39
C ASN A 54 15.27 9.22 -2.27
N THR A 55 14.04 9.65 -1.95
CA THR A 55 13.25 8.99 -0.90
C THR A 55 12.61 7.69 -1.39
N GLU A 56 12.33 6.78 -0.47
CA GLU A 56 11.73 5.49 -0.82
C GLU A 56 10.27 5.67 -1.28
N GLU A 57 9.55 6.67 -0.76
CA GLU A 57 8.18 7.00 -1.19
C GLU A 57 8.15 7.44 -2.65
N TYR A 58 9.10 8.29 -3.08
CA TYR A 58 9.19 8.71 -4.48
C TYR A 58 9.51 7.52 -5.39
N LYS A 59 10.47 6.66 -5.00
CA LYS A 59 10.82 5.47 -5.78
C LYS A 59 9.66 4.50 -5.90
N ALA A 60 8.89 4.30 -4.83
CA ALA A 60 7.68 3.48 -4.85
C ALA A 60 6.60 4.07 -5.76
N ALA A 61 6.34 5.38 -5.65
CA ALA A 61 5.42 6.08 -6.55
C ALA A 61 5.85 5.96 -8.01
N SER A 62 7.15 6.12 -8.28
CA SER A 62 7.72 6.02 -9.63
C SER A 62 7.54 4.62 -10.22
N ALA A 63 7.78 3.58 -9.42
CA ALA A 63 7.55 2.19 -9.85
C ALA A 63 6.07 1.90 -10.16
N ILE A 64 5.13 2.50 -9.41
CA ILE A 64 3.68 2.31 -9.63
C ILE A 64 3.24 3.04 -10.91
N PHE A 65 3.64 4.29 -11.09
CA PHE A 65 3.29 5.05 -12.29
C PHE A 65 4.01 4.54 -13.55
N ALA A 66 5.14 3.83 -13.42
CA ALA A 66 5.86 3.22 -14.54
C ALA A 66 5.17 1.98 -15.13
N GLN A 67 4.01 1.56 -14.62
CA GLN A 67 3.25 0.41 -15.14
C GLN A 67 2.55 0.68 -16.49
N GLY A 68 2.77 1.85 -17.10
CA GLY A 68 2.20 2.23 -18.40
C GLY A 68 0.68 2.33 -18.32
N ASP A 69 -0.02 1.74 -19.29
CA ASP A 69 -1.49 1.79 -19.37
C ASP A 69 -2.19 1.08 -18.20
N GLN A 70 -1.46 0.29 -17.41
CA GLN A 70 -1.98 -0.41 -16.23
C GLN A 70 -1.75 0.37 -14.92
N ALA A 71 -1.09 1.52 -14.98
CA ALA A 71 -0.88 2.35 -13.81
C ALA A 71 -2.23 2.80 -13.22
N PRO A 72 -2.36 2.87 -11.88
CA PRO A 72 -3.56 3.39 -11.26
C PRO A 72 -3.75 4.87 -11.61
N ALA A 73 -5.00 5.31 -11.64
CA ALA A 73 -5.34 6.72 -11.94
C ALA A 73 -4.80 7.69 -10.88
N SER A 74 -4.63 7.22 -9.65
CA SER A 74 -4.03 7.98 -8.55
C SER A 74 -3.36 7.03 -7.55
N ILE A 75 -2.46 7.58 -6.75
CA ILE A 75 -1.88 6.93 -5.57
C ILE A 75 -2.10 7.81 -4.35
N ALA A 76 -2.04 7.21 -3.16
CA ALA A 76 -2.01 7.94 -1.91
C ALA A 76 -0.67 7.71 -1.20
N ILE A 77 -0.16 8.73 -0.50
CA ILE A 77 1.02 8.61 0.35
C ILE A 77 0.69 9.15 1.73
N THR A 78 1.10 8.42 2.76
CA THR A 78 1.12 8.90 4.14
C THR A 78 2.39 8.41 4.82
N CYS A 79 2.91 9.19 5.76
CA CYS A 79 4.10 8.79 6.52
C CYS A 79 3.85 8.93 8.00
N ARG A 80 4.32 7.94 8.77
CA ARG A 80 4.43 8.11 10.22
C ARG A 80 5.51 9.14 10.55
N ASN A 81 5.39 9.80 11.71
CA ASN A 81 6.47 10.65 12.21
C ASN A 81 7.64 9.81 12.74
N SER A 82 8.84 10.05 12.20
CA SER A 82 10.09 9.42 12.64
C SER A 82 10.87 10.21 13.68
N THR A 83 10.47 11.44 13.99
CA THR A 83 11.19 12.29 14.94
C THR A 83 11.11 11.72 16.34
N ILE A 84 12.26 11.30 16.89
CA ILE A 84 12.37 10.77 18.26
C ILE A 84 12.01 11.88 19.26
N GLY A 85 11.09 11.59 20.18
CA GLY A 85 10.69 12.51 21.27
C GLY A 85 9.57 13.50 20.91
N GLU A 86 9.11 13.49 19.65
CA GLU A 86 7.82 14.08 19.28
C GLU A 86 6.74 13.00 19.32
N SER A 87 5.52 13.29 18.83
CA SER A 87 4.42 12.32 18.64
C SER A 87 4.81 11.22 17.65
N ALA A 88 5.80 10.41 18.00
CA ALA A 88 6.29 9.27 17.25
C ALA A 88 5.20 8.22 17.31
N GLU A 89 4.56 8.00 16.17
CA GLU A 89 3.59 6.95 15.98
C GLU A 89 4.28 5.78 15.25
N THR A 90 3.77 4.58 15.49
CA THR A 90 4.13 3.36 14.78
C THR A 90 3.53 3.36 13.37
N LEU A 91 4.04 2.49 12.49
CA LEU A 91 3.44 2.31 11.16
C LEU A 91 1.98 1.83 11.25
N VAL A 92 1.66 1.00 12.24
CA VAL A 92 0.29 0.48 12.45
C VAL A 92 -0.67 1.59 12.88
N GLU A 93 -0.28 2.43 13.85
CA GLU A 93 -1.10 3.57 14.26
C GLU A 93 -1.37 4.50 13.08
N ARG A 94 -0.33 4.78 12.27
CA ARG A 94 -0.53 5.58 11.07
C ARG A 94 -1.46 4.91 10.06
N LEU A 95 -1.36 3.60 9.87
CA LEU A 95 -2.26 2.84 8.99
C LEU A 95 -3.72 2.93 9.48
N GLN A 96 -3.95 2.77 10.78
CA GLN A 96 -5.28 2.87 11.39
C GLN A 96 -5.95 4.23 11.15
N HIS A 97 -5.18 5.32 11.18
CA HIS A 97 -5.68 6.66 10.87
C HIS A 97 -6.19 6.83 9.44
N VAL A 98 -5.70 6.01 8.51
CA VAL A 98 -6.07 6.08 7.09
C VAL A 98 -6.91 4.88 6.63
N MET A 99 -7.27 3.95 7.51
CA MET A 99 -8.02 2.74 7.15
C MET A 99 -9.38 3.05 6.50
N ASN A 100 -10.03 4.13 6.94
CA ASN A 100 -11.33 4.57 6.40
C ASN A 100 -11.22 5.46 5.14
N LYS A 101 -10.05 5.53 4.50
CA LYS A 101 -9.82 6.31 3.27
C LYS A 101 -10.02 5.43 2.04
N ASP A 102 -10.16 6.06 0.89
CA ASP A 102 -10.40 5.39 -0.39
C ASP A 102 -9.08 4.82 -0.96
N TRP A 103 -8.69 3.63 -0.52
CA TRP A 103 -7.59 2.84 -1.08
C TRP A 103 -7.87 1.35 -0.94
N TYR A 104 -7.10 0.51 -1.63
CA TYR A 104 -7.29 -0.95 -1.60
C TYR A 104 -5.98 -1.72 -1.40
N PHE A 105 -4.91 -1.27 -2.04
CA PHE A 105 -3.59 -1.90 -1.95
C PHE A 105 -2.66 -1.10 -1.06
N LEU A 106 -2.09 -1.72 -0.03
CA LEU A 106 -1.04 -1.17 0.79
C LEU A 106 0.33 -1.60 0.27
N ILE A 107 1.26 -0.65 0.21
CA ILE A 107 2.71 -0.89 0.07
C ILE A 107 3.41 -0.14 1.20
N SER A 108 4.27 -0.81 1.96
CA SER A 108 5.13 -0.18 2.95
C SER A 108 6.53 0.06 2.39
N THR A 109 7.18 1.15 2.79
CA THR A 109 8.61 1.35 2.47
C THR A 109 9.52 0.52 3.40
N SER A 110 9.06 0.18 4.62
CA SER A 110 9.76 -0.73 5.52
C SER A 110 9.60 -2.19 5.07
N THR A 111 10.73 -2.91 5.05
CA THR A 111 10.80 -4.36 4.84
C THR A 111 11.28 -5.10 6.10
N VAL A 112 11.32 -4.43 7.25
CA VAL A 112 11.71 -5.04 8.52
C VAL A 112 10.63 -6.04 8.92
N LYS A 113 11.02 -7.28 9.28
CA LYS A 113 10.07 -8.36 9.59
C LYS A 113 9.01 -7.95 10.62
N THR A 114 9.40 -7.24 11.68
CA THR A 114 8.47 -6.83 12.75
C THR A 114 7.39 -5.92 12.21
N ASP A 115 7.77 -4.94 11.39
CA ASP A 115 6.85 -3.98 10.79
C ASP A 115 5.93 -4.68 9.79
N VAL A 116 6.50 -5.56 8.96
CA VAL A 116 5.75 -6.33 7.97
C VAL A 116 4.71 -7.22 8.64
N LEU A 117 5.07 -7.95 9.70
CA LEU A 117 4.12 -8.79 10.44
C LEU A 117 3.03 -7.96 11.12
N ALA A 118 3.38 -6.81 11.71
CA ALA A 118 2.42 -5.95 12.38
C ALA A 118 1.41 -5.33 11.39
N LEU A 119 1.88 -4.85 10.24
CA LEU A 119 1.00 -4.35 9.17
C LEU A 119 0.14 -5.46 8.56
N ALA A 120 0.71 -6.65 8.37
CA ALA A 120 -0.04 -7.79 7.86
C ALA A 120 -1.14 -8.22 8.85
N ASP A 121 -0.84 -8.32 10.14
CA ASP A 121 -1.83 -8.63 11.17
C ASP A 121 -2.98 -7.60 11.17
N GLU A 122 -2.67 -6.31 11.02
CA GLU A 122 -3.69 -5.25 10.95
C GLU A 122 -4.58 -5.36 9.69
N ILE A 123 -4.00 -5.64 8.52
CA ILE A 123 -4.74 -5.76 7.26
C ILE A 123 -5.63 -7.01 7.23
N GLU A 124 -5.19 -8.10 7.86
CA GLU A 124 -6.03 -9.29 8.00
C GLU A 124 -7.18 -9.07 8.96
N LEU A 125 -6.96 -8.28 10.03
CA LEU A 125 -8.01 -7.92 10.98
C LEU A 125 -9.07 -7.02 10.32
N ASP A 126 -8.66 -6.05 9.53
CA ASP A 126 -9.56 -5.19 8.75
C ASP A 126 -10.40 -5.99 7.75
N GLY A 127 -9.78 -6.96 7.07
CA GLY A 127 -10.51 -7.91 6.23
C GLY A 127 -11.07 -7.32 4.94
N THR A 128 -10.69 -6.10 4.54
CA THR A 128 -11.12 -5.48 3.28
C THR A 128 -9.97 -5.19 2.34
N HIS A 129 -8.85 -4.68 2.85
CA HIS A 129 -7.67 -4.28 2.08
C HIS A 129 -6.75 -5.45 1.70
N GLN A 130 -5.74 -5.16 0.89
CA GLN A 130 -4.68 -6.08 0.46
C GLN A 130 -3.31 -5.45 0.71
N TYR A 131 -2.36 -6.20 1.24
CA TYR A 131 -1.01 -5.75 1.54
C TYR A 131 0.02 -6.45 0.67
N PHE A 132 0.82 -5.67 -0.04
CA PHE A 132 1.94 -6.15 -0.84
C PHE A 132 3.26 -5.66 -0.25
N THR A 133 4.15 -6.60 0.00
CA THR A 133 5.48 -6.33 0.54
C THR A 133 6.54 -7.19 -0.14
N ARG A 134 7.80 -6.94 0.18
CA ARG A 134 8.95 -7.68 -0.36
C ARG A 134 9.86 -8.17 0.76
N SER A 135 10.53 -9.28 0.52
CA SER A 135 11.59 -9.78 1.38
C SER A 135 12.74 -10.34 0.56
N SER A 136 13.97 -10.11 1.02
CA SER A 136 15.18 -10.77 0.50
C SER A 136 15.70 -11.86 1.43
N ASN A 137 15.06 -12.06 2.60
CA ASN A 137 15.48 -13.00 3.62
C ASN A 137 14.50 -14.19 3.69
N GLN A 138 15.04 -15.39 3.47
CA GLN A 138 14.25 -16.62 3.47
C GLN A 138 13.65 -16.95 4.86
N THR A 139 14.35 -16.60 5.94
CA THR A 139 13.86 -16.78 7.31
C THR A 139 12.65 -15.89 7.59
N ASP A 140 12.67 -14.66 7.10
CA ASP A 140 11.56 -13.73 7.27
C ASP A 140 10.36 -14.14 6.41
N LEU A 141 10.61 -14.61 5.18
CA LEU A 141 9.57 -15.19 4.33
C LEU A 141 8.89 -16.40 4.99
N ALA A 142 9.67 -17.31 5.59
CA ALA A 142 9.13 -18.48 6.28
C ALA A 142 8.25 -18.08 7.47
N ALA A 143 8.66 -17.06 8.23
CA ALA A 143 7.86 -16.53 9.34
C ALA A 143 6.53 -15.92 8.88
N ILE A 144 6.54 -15.12 7.80
CA ILE A 144 5.31 -14.53 7.24
C ILE A 144 4.40 -15.63 6.67
N LYS A 145 4.96 -16.61 5.95
CA LYS A 145 4.21 -17.73 5.40
C LYS A 145 3.54 -18.59 6.47
N ALA A 146 4.18 -18.77 7.63
CA ALA A 146 3.63 -19.53 8.74
C ALA A 146 2.32 -18.93 9.30
N LYS A 147 2.10 -17.62 9.13
CA LYS A 147 0.89 -16.93 9.58
C LYS A 147 -0.33 -17.17 8.67
N LYS A 148 -0.12 -17.69 7.46
CA LYS A 148 -1.20 -18.05 6.50
C LYS A 148 -2.16 -16.90 6.17
N TYR A 149 -1.60 -15.71 6.03
CA TYR A 149 -2.31 -14.52 5.59
C TYR A 149 -3.01 -14.72 4.24
N THR A 150 -4.23 -14.23 4.14
CA THR A 150 -5.08 -14.34 2.94
C THR A 150 -5.09 -13.07 2.10
N ARG A 151 -4.68 -11.96 2.71
CA ARG A 151 -4.67 -10.58 2.20
C ARG A 151 -3.28 -9.97 2.20
N THR A 152 -2.26 -10.73 2.55
CA THR A 152 -0.85 -10.30 2.46
C THR A 152 -0.10 -11.13 1.45
N SER A 153 0.51 -10.45 0.47
CA SER A 153 1.37 -11.04 -0.56
C SER A 153 2.80 -10.58 -0.38
N VAL A 154 3.74 -11.55 -0.33
CA VAL A 154 5.17 -11.27 -0.19
C VAL A 154 5.91 -11.66 -1.46
N LEU A 155 6.55 -10.68 -2.09
CA LEU A 155 7.44 -10.87 -3.22
C LEU A 155 8.85 -11.17 -2.70
N TYR A 156 9.33 -12.40 -2.94
CA TYR A 156 10.69 -12.78 -2.56
C TYR A 156 11.68 -12.52 -3.70
N HIS A 157 12.80 -11.86 -3.39
CA HIS A 157 13.90 -11.72 -4.33
C HIS A 157 15.25 -11.74 -3.59
N ALA A 158 16.09 -12.74 -3.90
CA ALA A 158 17.38 -12.94 -3.23
C ALA A 158 18.44 -11.88 -3.57
N THR A 159 18.27 -11.16 -4.69
CA THR A 159 19.28 -10.22 -5.22
C THR A 159 18.82 -8.77 -5.07
N LEU A 160 19.48 -8.01 -4.19
CA LEU A 160 19.27 -6.56 -4.06
C LEU A 160 20.31 -5.79 -4.88
N THR A 161 20.46 -6.06 -6.16
CA THR A 161 21.40 -5.27 -7.00
C THR A 161 20.75 -3.94 -7.38
N LEU A 162 21.07 -2.90 -6.59
CA LEU A 162 21.00 -1.49 -6.99
C LEU A 162 22.04 -1.23 -8.08
N SER A 163 21.70 -1.58 -9.32
CA SER A 163 22.47 -1.22 -10.51
C SER A 163 21.49 -1.29 -11.68
N GLY A 164 21.14 -0.13 -12.22
CA GLY A 164 20.10 0.01 -13.22
C GLY A 164 20.31 -0.89 -14.43
N LEU A 165 19.34 -1.75 -14.69
CA LEU A 165 18.90 -2.09 -16.04
C LEU A 165 17.56 -2.83 -15.95
N PHE A 166 16.54 -2.18 -16.49
CA PHE A 166 15.35 -2.72 -17.14
C PHE A 166 15.11 -4.24 -17.05
N LEU A 167 13.94 -4.57 -16.53
CA LEU A 167 13.29 -5.88 -16.45
C LEU A 167 13.52 -6.73 -17.72
N TYR A 168 14.33 -7.77 -17.64
CA TYR A 168 14.38 -8.83 -18.65
C TYR A 168 14.12 -10.17 -17.96
N ILE A 169 12.87 -10.62 -18.03
CA ILE A 169 12.45 -11.96 -17.58
C ILE A 169 13.05 -12.97 -18.58
N ARG A 170 14.25 -13.47 -18.30
CA ARG A 170 14.72 -14.72 -18.90
C ARG A 170 14.28 -15.88 -18.01
N ARG A 171 13.31 -16.62 -18.53
CA ARG A 171 12.93 -17.96 -18.06
C ARG A 171 14.14 -18.87 -18.24
N THR A 172 14.89 -19.15 -17.18
CA THR A 172 15.86 -20.25 -17.18
C THR A 172 15.09 -21.56 -17.07
N LYS A 173 15.04 -22.29 -18.18
CA LYS A 173 14.79 -23.72 -18.25
C LYS A 173 16.07 -24.45 -17.82
N GLU A 174 15.88 -25.52 -17.04
CA GLU A 174 16.73 -26.73 -16.92
C GLU A 174 18.13 -26.48 -16.31
N ASP A 175 18.63 -27.24 -15.34
CA ASP A 175 18.58 -28.71 -15.16
C ASP A 175 18.06 -29.19 -13.78
#